data_AF-A0A5C3MU20-F1
#
_entry.id   AF-A0A5C3MU20-F1
#
_cell.length_a   1.000
_cell.length_b   1.000
_cell.length_c   1.000
_cell.angle_alpha   90.00
_cell.angle_beta   90.00
_cell.angle_gamma   90.00
#
_symmetry.space_group_name_H-M   'P 1'
#
loop_
_entity.id
_entity.type
_entity.pdbx_description
1 polymer ?
#
loop_
_entity_poly.entity_id
_entity_poly.type
_entity_poly.pdbx_seq_one_letter_code
_entity_poly.pdbx_strand_id
1 'polypeptide(L)'
;MLSLPRYVKDAGHAEQGKIPVVDVTEDRNALDILLRLCFPGEVPELRVLDDVKIGLEVSRKYDVHGVTAFLRRSLISPTLLEDAPLRVYAIAYLYELPQETLVAAKASLRLRRAEVYDPVGVPELCTLPTLARIRLTIPFKLQ
;
A
#
# COMPACT_ATOMS: atom_id res chain seq x y z
N MET A 1 22.50 9.64 -8.35
CA MET A 1 22.34 11.09 -8.59
C MET A 1 20.88 11.32 -8.99
N LEU A 2 20.10 11.99 -8.16
CA LEU A 2 18.73 12.38 -8.50
C LEU A 2 18.82 13.61 -9.42
N SER A 3 18.83 13.37 -10.73
CA SER A 3 18.73 14.45 -11.71
C SER A 3 17.28 14.91 -11.72
N LEU A 4 16.99 16.00 -11.02
CA LEU A 4 15.64 16.53 -10.92
C LEU A 4 15.15 16.97 -12.32
N PRO A 5 13.88 16.75 -12.66
CA PRO A 5 13.26 17.33 -13.85
C PRO A 5 13.55 18.84 -13.88
N ARG A 6 14.24 19.30 -14.92
CA ARG A 6 14.53 20.72 -15.09
C ARG A 6 13.21 21.47 -15.25
N TYR A 7 12.94 22.40 -14.34
CA TYR A 7 11.90 23.41 -14.51
C TYR A 7 12.20 24.16 -15.82
N VAL A 8 11.39 23.91 -16.85
CA VAL A 8 11.48 24.64 -18.12
C VAL A 8 10.90 26.02 -17.85
N LYS A 9 11.81 26.97 -17.68
CA LYS A 9 11.52 28.38 -17.50
C LYS A 9 10.91 28.90 -18.79
N ASP A 10 9.58 29.02 -18.85
CA ASP A 10 8.96 29.87 -19.87
C ASP A 10 9.53 31.28 -19.69
N ALA A 11 10.11 31.77 -20.79
CA ALA A 11 10.91 32.98 -20.80
C ALA A 11 10.05 34.22 -20.52
N GLY A 12 10.16 34.75 -19.31
CA GLY A 12 9.58 36.05 -18.97
C GLY A 12 9.74 36.40 -17.49
N HIS A 13 10.81 37.12 -17.18
CA HIS A 13 11.12 37.78 -15.90
C HIS A 13 11.62 36.89 -14.76
N ALA A 14 12.87 37.17 -14.37
CA ALA A 14 13.52 36.64 -13.19
C ALA A 14 12.90 37.26 -11.93
N GLU A 15 11.94 36.56 -11.33
CA GLU A 15 11.44 36.88 -9.99
C GLU A 15 12.30 36.11 -8.98
N GLN A 16 13.39 36.74 -8.54
CA GLN A 16 14.23 36.26 -7.44
C GLN A 16 13.36 36.21 -6.17
N GLY A 17 12.96 35.01 -5.74
CA GLY A 17 12.20 34.81 -4.50
C GLY A 17 10.97 33.89 -4.60
N LYS A 18 10.59 33.43 -5.80
CA LYS A 18 9.46 32.48 -5.93
C LYS A 18 9.91 31.04 -5.66
N ILE A 19 9.38 30.45 -4.59
CA ILE A 19 9.54 29.03 -4.25
C ILE A 19 9.03 28.21 -5.44
N PRO A 20 9.80 27.27 -5.99
CA PRO A 20 9.32 26.44 -7.09
C PRO A 20 8.15 25.59 -6.62
N VAL A 21 7.01 25.74 -7.29
CA VAL A 21 5.79 24.95 -7.04
C VAL A 21 5.77 23.78 -8.02
N VAL A 22 5.57 22.58 -7.50
CA VAL A 22 5.41 21.35 -8.30
C VAL A 22 4.03 20.79 -8.01
N ASP A 23 3.22 20.68 -9.05
CA ASP A 23 1.90 20.07 -8.93
C ASP A 23 2.03 18.53 -8.85
N VAL A 24 1.35 17.94 -7.88
CA VAL A 24 1.31 16.48 -7.66
C VAL A 24 -0.14 16.02 -7.68
N THR A 25 -0.34 14.77 -8.10
CA THR A 25 -1.67 14.14 -8.18
C THR A 25 -2.15 13.56 -6.85
N GLU A 26 -1.23 13.43 -5.91
CA GLU A 26 -1.37 12.84 -4.59
C GLU A 26 -2.09 13.83 -3.66
N ASP A 27 -2.94 13.29 -2.80
CA ASP A 27 -3.49 14.09 -1.72
C ASP A 27 -2.43 14.37 -0.63
N ARG A 28 -2.83 15.21 0.33
CA ARG A 28 -1.96 15.62 1.44
C ARG A 28 -1.48 14.43 2.27
N ASN A 29 -2.29 13.39 2.45
CA ASN A 29 -1.95 12.25 3.30
C ASN A 29 -0.90 11.37 2.61
N ALA A 30 -1.13 11.05 1.34
CA ALA A 30 -0.21 10.30 0.51
C ALA A 30 1.18 10.97 0.42
N LEU A 31 1.19 12.29 0.26
CA LEU A 31 2.43 13.05 0.23
C LEU A 31 3.15 13.09 1.59
N ASP A 32 2.42 13.26 2.70
CA ASP A 32 3.01 13.24 4.05
C ASP A 32 3.65 11.89 4.36
N ILE A 33 2.94 10.79 4.05
CA ILE A 33 3.47 9.42 4.18
C ILE A 33 4.73 9.26 3.34
N LEU A 34 4.70 9.61 2.05
CA LEU A 34 5.84 9.48 1.15
C LEU A 34 7.06 10.27 1.65
N LEU A 35 6.86 11.52 2.07
CA LEU A 35 7.94 12.37 2.55
C LEU A 35 8.54 11.82 3.84
N ARG A 36 7.73 11.45 4.83
CA ARG A 36 8.23 10.85 6.09
C ARG A 36 8.95 9.52 5.86
N LEU A 37 8.57 8.78 4.83
CA LEU A 37 9.24 7.55 4.43
C LEU A 37 10.61 7.81 3.78
N CYS A 38 10.76 8.94 3.07
CA CYS A 38 12.01 9.32 2.39
C CYS A 38 12.99 10.12 3.26
N PHE A 39 12.49 10.86 4.25
CA PHE A 39 13.30 11.73 5.09
C PHE A 39 13.67 11.03 6.41
N PRO A 40 14.93 11.17 6.88
CA PRO A 40 15.34 10.65 8.17
C PRO A 40 14.59 11.38 9.29
N GLY A 41 13.89 10.63 10.14
CA GLY A 41 13.06 11.20 11.20
C GLY A 41 12.03 10.21 11.72
N GLU A 42 10.86 10.74 12.12
CA GLU A 42 9.75 9.94 12.63
C GLU A 42 9.10 9.13 11.50
N VAL A 43 9.21 7.81 11.61
CA VAL A 43 8.50 6.88 10.75
C VAL A 43 6.99 7.02 11.01
N PRO A 44 6.15 7.20 9.98
CA PRO A 44 4.72 7.36 10.18
C PRO A 44 4.15 6.07 10.79
N GLU A 45 3.32 6.22 11.82
CA GLU A 45 2.60 5.09 12.39
C GLU A 45 1.45 4.71 11.46
N LEU A 46 1.67 3.69 10.63
CA LEU A 46 0.65 3.15 9.75
C LEU A 46 -0.28 2.21 10.54
N ARG A 47 -1.18 2.81 11.32
CA ARG A 47 -2.13 2.09 12.18
C ARG A 47 -3.36 1.60 11.44
N VAL A 48 -3.65 2.16 10.26
CA VAL A 48 -4.81 1.81 9.44
C VAL A 48 -4.35 1.16 8.13
N LEU A 49 -5.09 0.15 7.66
CA LEU A 49 -4.80 -0.54 6.40
C LEU A 49 -4.76 0.41 5.20
N ASP A 50 -5.61 1.44 5.21
CA ASP A 50 -5.68 2.42 4.14
C ASP A 50 -4.37 3.22 4.03
N ASP A 51 -3.73 3.57 5.15
CA ASP A 51 -2.43 4.25 5.15
C ASP A 51 -1.31 3.33 4.61
N VAL A 52 -1.35 2.04 4.95
CA VAL A 52 -0.40 1.05 4.41
C VAL A 52 -0.58 0.90 2.90
N LYS A 53 -1.83 0.86 2.42
CA LYS A 53 -2.17 0.80 1.00
C LYS A 53 -1.67 2.04 0.25
N ILE A 54 -1.96 3.23 0.78
CA ILE A 54 -1.45 4.51 0.24
C ILE A 54 0.07 4.48 0.19
N GLY A 55 0.73 4.03 1.27
CA GLY A 55 2.18 3.87 1.34
C GLY A 55 2.73 2.97 0.23
N LEU A 56 2.09 1.82 -0.02
CA LEU A 56 2.48 0.89 -1.09
C LEU A 56 2.25 1.47 -2.50
N GLU A 57 1.17 2.22 -2.69
CA GLU A 57 0.86 2.96 -3.93
C GLU A 57 1.92 4.01 -4.24
N VAL A 58 2.19 4.91 -3.29
CA VAL A 58 3.18 5.98 -3.49
C VAL A 58 4.60 5.43 -3.58
N SER A 59 4.95 4.40 -2.80
CA SER A 59 6.28 3.79 -2.90
C SER A 59 6.51 3.16 -4.27
N ARG A 60 5.47 2.55 -4.86
CA ARG A 60 5.54 1.97 -6.21
C ARG A 60 5.59 3.06 -7.28
N LYS A 61 4.80 4.12 -7.14
CA LYS A 61 4.75 5.20 -8.12
C LYS A 61 6.04 6.02 -8.18
N TYR A 62 6.64 6.30 -7.03
CA TYR A 62 7.86 7.10 -6.89
C TYR A 62 9.13 6.27 -6.77
N ASP A 63 9.04 4.95 -6.95
CA ASP A 63 10.15 4.00 -6.93
C ASP A 63 11.01 4.05 -5.64
N VAL A 64 10.34 4.21 -4.50
CA VAL A 64 10.99 4.30 -3.18
C VAL A 64 11.14 2.89 -2.59
N HIS A 65 12.19 2.17 -3.00
CA HIS A 65 12.41 0.77 -2.57
C HIS A 65 12.73 0.61 -1.08
N GLY A 66 13.35 1.62 -0.46
CA GLY A 66 13.82 1.55 0.93
C GLY A 66 12.71 1.33 1.95
N VAL A 67 11.47 1.68 1.60
CA VAL A 67 10.33 1.68 2.54
C VAL A 67 9.42 0.48 2.37
N THR A 68 9.56 -0.26 1.26
CA THR A 68 8.78 -1.46 0.98
C THR A 68 8.91 -2.51 2.07
N ALA A 69 10.11 -2.68 2.64
CA ALA A 69 10.34 -3.61 3.75
C ALA A 69 9.61 -3.18 5.03
N PHE A 70 9.50 -1.87 5.29
CA PHE A 70 8.72 -1.34 6.41
C PHE A 70 7.22 -1.54 6.17
N LEU A 71 6.72 -1.18 4.99
CA LEU A 71 5.32 -1.34 4.60
C LEU A 71 4.87 -2.80 4.67
N ARG A 72 5.69 -3.74 4.20
CA ARG A 72 5.45 -5.18 4.31
C ARG A 72 5.28 -5.63 5.76
N ARG A 73 6.17 -5.19 6.66
CA ARG A 73 6.06 -5.51 8.10
C ARG A 73 4.81 -4.92 8.73
N SER A 74 4.48 -3.67 8.40
CA SER A 74 3.27 -3.02 8.89
C SER A 74 2.00 -3.73 8.41
N LEU A 75 1.98 -4.20 7.15
CA LEU A 75 0.86 -4.93 6.57
C LEU A 75 0.55 -6.24 7.31
N ILE A 76 1.59 -6.98 7.73
CA ILE A 76 1.44 -8.23 8.51
C ILE A 76 1.47 -8.02 10.01
N SER A 77 1.23 -6.79 10.49
CA SER A 77 1.13 -6.54 11.92
C SER A 77 -0.01 -7.37 12.55
N PRO A 78 0.17 -7.90 13.78
CA PRO A 78 -0.85 -8.72 14.43
C PRO A 78 -2.20 -8.02 14.52
N THR A 79 -2.19 -6.71 14.78
CA THR A 79 -3.38 -5.86 14.87
C THR A 79 -4.18 -5.86 13.57
N LEU A 80 -3.53 -5.67 12.42
CA LEU A 80 -4.23 -5.64 11.12
C LEU A 80 -4.64 -7.03 10.65
N LEU A 81 -3.86 -8.05 10.98
CA LEU A 81 -4.20 -9.45 10.70
C LEU A 81 -5.38 -9.96 11.53
N GLU A 82 -5.56 -9.48 12.76
CA GLU A 82 -6.71 -9.82 13.59
C GLU A 82 -7.96 -9.01 13.21
N ASP A 83 -7.78 -7.73 12.88
CA ASP A 83 -8.89 -6.83 12.52
C ASP A 83 -9.50 -7.16 11.15
N ALA A 84 -8.67 -7.32 10.11
CA ALA A 84 -9.15 -7.51 8.74
C ALA A 84 -8.21 -8.38 7.87
N PRO A 85 -8.06 -9.69 8.19
CA PRO A 85 -7.12 -10.57 7.48
C PRO A 85 -7.43 -10.74 5.98
N LEU A 86 -8.71 -10.59 5.58
CA LEU A 86 -9.10 -10.64 4.16
C LEU A 86 -8.64 -9.40 3.39
N ARG A 87 -8.69 -8.20 3.99
CA ARG A 87 -8.16 -6.97 3.38
C ARG A 87 -6.66 -7.04 3.25
N VAL A 88 -5.99 -7.52 4.29
CA VAL A 88 -4.53 -7.74 4.30
C VAL A 88 -4.14 -8.69 3.16
N TYR A 89 -4.88 -9.80 2.99
CA TYR A 89 -4.65 -10.73 1.89
C TYR A 89 -4.84 -10.07 0.52
N ALA A 90 -5.92 -9.31 0.34
CA ALA A 90 -6.23 -8.64 -0.92
C ALA A 90 -5.14 -7.63 -1.30
N ILE A 91 -4.72 -6.80 -0.34
CA ILE A 91 -3.63 -5.84 -0.51
C ILE A 91 -2.33 -6.59 -0.84
N ALA A 92 -1.94 -7.57 -0.03
CA ALA A 92 -0.71 -8.34 -0.28
C ALA A 92 -0.70 -8.98 -1.68
N TYR A 93 -1.84 -9.49 -2.15
CA TYR A 93 -1.96 -10.04 -3.49
C TYR A 93 -1.87 -8.98 -4.59
N LEU A 94 -2.57 -7.85 -4.44
CA LEU A 94 -2.58 -6.75 -5.42
C LEU A 94 -1.20 -6.10 -5.60
N TYR A 95 -0.39 -6.04 -4.54
CA TYR A 95 0.98 -5.52 -4.60
C TYR A 95 2.04 -6.61 -4.82
N GLU A 96 1.62 -7.82 -5.22
CA GLU A 96 2.52 -8.94 -5.57
C GLU A 96 3.50 -9.31 -4.43
N LEU A 97 2.97 -9.40 -3.20
CA LEU A 97 3.70 -9.70 -1.97
C LEU A 97 3.43 -11.16 -1.54
N PRO A 98 4.13 -12.17 -2.10
CA PRO A 98 3.74 -13.58 -1.97
C PRO A 98 3.86 -14.12 -0.54
N GLN A 99 4.85 -13.66 0.23
CA GLN A 99 5.08 -14.13 1.61
C GLN A 99 3.97 -13.61 2.53
N GLU A 100 3.68 -12.31 2.41
CA GLU A 100 2.64 -11.60 3.15
C GLU A 100 1.25 -12.14 2.78
N THR A 101 1.03 -12.43 1.49
CA THR A 101 -0.19 -13.07 0.99
C THR A 101 -0.40 -14.43 1.66
N LEU A 102 0.65 -15.24 1.80
CA LEU A 102 0.56 -16.55 2.43
C LEU A 102 0.30 -16.46 3.93
N VAL A 103 0.91 -15.49 4.62
CA VAL A 103 0.66 -15.20 6.04
C VAL A 103 -0.80 -14.77 6.25
N ALA A 104 -1.29 -13.83 5.45
CA ALA A 104 -2.65 -13.33 5.53
C ALA A 104 -3.68 -14.42 5.16
N ALA A 105 -3.38 -15.26 4.17
CA ALA A 105 -4.22 -16.40 3.81
C ALA A 105 -4.34 -17.40 4.97
N LYS A 106 -3.24 -17.68 5.69
CA LYS A 106 -3.29 -18.55 6.87
C LYS A 106 -4.09 -17.92 8.01
N ALA A 107 -4.00 -16.60 8.19
CA ALA A 107 -4.79 -15.87 9.18
C ALA A 107 -6.29 -15.91 8.84
N SER A 108 -6.66 -15.76 7.56
CA SER A 108 -8.06 -15.80 7.12
C SER A 108 -8.72 -17.17 7.27
N LEU A 109 -7.95 -18.27 7.33
CA LEU A 109 -8.48 -19.60 7.64
C LEU A 109 -9.10 -19.72 9.05
N ARG A 110 -8.77 -18.78 9.96
CA ARG A 110 -9.37 -18.70 11.30
C ARG A 110 -10.76 -18.07 11.27
N LEU A 111 -11.11 -17.34 10.21
CA LEU A 111 -12.42 -16.74 10.05
C LEU A 111 -13.47 -17.80 9.72
N ARG A 112 -14.69 -17.60 10.20
CA ARG A 112 -15.81 -18.50 9.84
C ARG A 112 -16.18 -18.27 8.38
N ARG A 113 -16.54 -19.34 7.67
CA ARG A 113 -16.83 -19.33 6.22
C ARG A 113 -17.91 -18.32 5.79
N ALA A 114 -18.77 -17.88 6.72
CA ALA A 114 -19.79 -16.85 6.49
C ALA A 114 -19.22 -15.42 6.44
N GLU A 115 -18.16 -15.12 7.20
CA GLU A 115 -17.49 -13.81 7.25
C GLU A 115 -16.65 -13.55 5.98
N VAL A 116 -16.32 -14.62 5.23
CA VAL A 116 -15.57 -14.57 3.96
C VAL A 116 -16.42 -14.07 2.79
N TYR A 117 -17.76 -14.09 2.92
CA TYR A 117 -18.68 -13.77 1.83
C TYR A 117 -19.44 -12.46 2.01
N ASP A 118 -19.17 -11.66 3.04
CA ASP A 118 -19.82 -10.36 3.20
C ASP A 118 -19.26 -9.34 2.17
N PRO A 119 -20.05 -8.92 1.16
CA PRO A 119 -19.58 -7.97 0.15
C PRO A 119 -19.51 -6.53 0.68
N VAL A 120 -19.99 -6.24 1.89
CA VAL A 120 -20.06 -4.88 2.45
C VAL A 120 -18.76 -4.48 3.16
N GLY A 121 -17.95 -5.45 3.62
CA GLY A 121 -16.80 -5.18 4.49
C GLY A 121 -15.48 -4.82 3.78
N VAL A 122 -15.34 -5.09 2.47
CA VAL A 122 -14.01 -5.13 1.82
C VAL A 122 -14.06 -4.82 0.32
N PRO A 123 -14.08 -3.53 -0.08
CA PRO A 123 -14.10 -3.14 -1.49
C PRO A 123 -12.88 -3.64 -2.28
N GLU A 124 -11.77 -3.95 -1.61
CA GLU A 124 -10.56 -4.50 -2.24
C GLU A 124 -10.76 -5.93 -2.79
N LEU A 125 -11.74 -6.69 -2.29
CA LEU A 125 -12.04 -8.04 -2.82
C LEU A 125 -12.77 -8.02 -4.17
N CYS A 126 -13.38 -6.89 -4.55
CA CYS A 126 -14.03 -6.73 -5.86
C CYS A 126 -13.02 -6.50 -6.98
N THR A 127 -11.84 -5.96 -6.65
CA THR A 127 -10.74 -5.72 -7.60
C THR A 127 -9.90 -6.96 -7.88
N LEU A 128 -10.05 -8.01 -7.06
CA LEU A 128 -9.31 -9.26 -7.24
C LEU A 128 -9.89 -10.10 -8.38
N PRO A 129 -9.04 -10.75 -9.21
CA PRO A 129 -9.48 -11.77 -10.15
C PRO A 129 -10.22 -12.90 -9.45
N THR A 130 -11.26 -13.45 -10.09
CA THR A 130 -12.13 -14.52 -9.54
C THR A 130 -11.34 -15.72 -9.00
N LEU A 131 -10.17 -16.01 -9.58
CA LEU A 131 -9.25 -17.08 -9.16
C LEU A 131 -8.63 -16.88 -7.77
N ALA A 132 -8.37 -15.64 -7.35
CA ALA A 132 -7.83 -15.37 -6.01
C ALA A 132 -8.87 -15.70 -4.91
N ARG A 133 -10.16 -15.46 -5.20
CA ARG A 133 -11.28 -15.85 -4.33
C ARG A 133 -11.42 -17.38 -4.22
N ILE A 134 -11.19 -18.08 -5.34
CA ILE A 134 -11.23 -19.54 -5.39
C ILE A 134 -10.05 -20.16 -4.62
N ARG A 135 -8.87 -19.54 -4.64
CA ARG A 135 -7.70 -20.01 -3.86
C ARG A 135 -7.89 -19.96 -2.35
N LEU A 136 -8.79 -19.12 -1.85
CA LEU A 136 -9.19 -19.09 -0.43
C LEU A 136 -10.22 -20.16 -0.08
N THR A 137 -11.02 -20.63 -1.05
CA THR A 137 -12.11 -21.59 -0.80
C THR A 137 -11.72 -23.04 -1.09
N ILE A 138 -10.75 -23.29 -1.97
CA ILE A 138 -10.22 -24.63 -2.18
C ILE A 138 -9.15 -24.90 -1.11
N PRO A 139 -9.29 -25.93 -0.25
CA PRO A 139 -8.23 -26.30 0.66
C PRO A 139 -6.98 -26.58 -0.16
N PHE A 140 -5.94 -25.79 0.10
CA PHE A 140 -4.67 -25.77 -0.62
C PHE A 140 -3.98 -27.14 -0.50
N LYS A 141 -4.35 -28.08 -1.38
CA LYS A 141 -3.58 -29.28 -1.69
C LYS A 141 -3.14 -29.19 -3.14
N LEU A 142 -1.83 -29.13 -3.34
CA LEU A 142 -1.00 -29.33 -4.55
C LEU A 142 0.04 -28.20 -4.61
N GLN A 143 1.34 -28.43 -4.64
CA GLN A 143 2.20 -29.58 -4.38
C GLN A 143 3.58 -28.97 -4.12
#